data_AF-A0A380DMT8-F1
#
_entry.id   AF-A0A380DMT8-F1
#
_cell.length_a   1.000
_cell.length_b   1.000
_cell.length_c   1.000
_cell.angle_alpha   90.00
_cell.angle_beta   90.00
_cell.angle_gamma   90.00
#
_symmetry.space_group_name_H-M   'P 1'
#
loop_
_entity.id
_entity.type
_entity.pdbx_description
1 polymer ?
#
loop_
_entity_poly.entity_id
_entity_poly.type
_entity_poly.pdbx_seq_one_letter_code
_entity_poly.pdbx_strand_id
1 'polypeptide(L)' 'MNVGDLRVVKTRASIKKAFMTLLFEKDFDTISIKEITEFAQIGRKTFYLHYIDKYDLLDQVVSGKIDRT' A
#
# COMPACT_ATOMS: atom_id res chain seq x y z
N MET A 1 -1.65 1.33 -16.40
CA MET A 1 -2.48 2.14 -15.49
C MET A 1 -2.15 3.59 -15.73
N ASN A 2 -3.13 4.44 -15.97
CA ASN A 2 -2.88 5.87 -16.10
C ASN A 2 -2.69 6.46 -14.70
N VAL A 3 -1.60 7.18 -14.45
CA VAL A 3 -1.22 7.68 -13.11
C VAL A 3 -2.23 8.70 -12.58
N GLY A 4 -3.03 9.32 -13.45
CA GLY A 4 -4.13 10.23 -13.10
C GLY A 4 -5.51 9.59 -12.92
N ASP A 5 -5.64 8.27 -13.00
CA ASP A 5 -6.93 7.61 -12.76
C ASP A 5 -7.29 7.65 -11.26
N LEU A 6 -8.42 8.29 -10.94
CA LEU A 6 -8.95 8.39 -9.58
C LEU A 6 -9.07 7.02 -8.89
N ARG A 7 -9.31 5.94 -9.65
CA ARG A 7 -9.35 4.58 -9.14
C ARG A 7 -7.99 4.14 -8.60
N VAL A 8 -6.92 4.42 -9.35
CA VAL A 8 -5.54 4.09 -8.94
C VAL A 8 -5.16 4.86 -7.67
N VAL A 9 -5.51 6.15 -7.61
CA VAL A 9 -5.25 6.98 -6.44
C VAL A 9 -5.97 6.44 -5.21
N LYS A 10 -7.27 6.15 -5.32
CA LYS A 10 -8.07 5.59 -4.22
C LYS A 10 -7.55 4.23 -3.77
N THR A 11 -7.21 3.34 -4.70
CA THR A 11 -6.67 2.03 -4.36
C THR A 11 -5.31 2.12 -3.67
N ARG A 12 -4.39 2.95 -4.17
CA ARG A 12 -3.09 3.20 -3.51
C ARG A 12 -3.26 3.78 -2.11
N ALA A 13 -4.19 4.72 -1.93
CA ALA A 13 -4.49 5.29 -0.62
C ALA A 13 -5.04 4.25 0.35
N SER A 14 -5.96 3.37 -0.10
CA SER A 14 -6.48 2.27 0.72
C SER A 14 -5.37 1.31 1.16
N ILE A 15 -4.50 0.90 0.23
CA ILE A 15 -3.36 0.01 0.53
C ILE A 15 -2.42 0.66 1.55
N LYS A 16 -2.06 1.93 1.36
CA LYS A 16 -1.19 2.66 2.29
C LYS A 16 -1.80 2.76 3.67
N LYS A 17 -3.10 3.09 3.77
CA LYS A 17 -3.81 3.17 5.04
C LYS A 17 -3.80 1.81 5.76
N ALA A 18 -4.17 0.74 5.07
CA ALA A 18 -4.16 -0.62 5.62
C ALA A 18 -2.77 -1.02 6.14
N PHE A 19 -1.73 -0.76 5.34
CA PHE A 19 -0.35 -1.06 5.71
C PHE A 19 0.13 -0.26 6.93
N MET A 20 -0.18 1.04 7.00
CA MET A 20 0.14 1.86 8.18
C MET A 20 -0.57 1.35 9.44
N THR A 21 -1.86 1.04 9.35
CA THR A 21 -2.62 0.47 10.47
C THR A 21 -1.98 -0.82 10.97
N LEU A 22 -1.60 -1.73 10.06
CA LEU A 22 -0.92 -2.97 10.43
C LEU A 22 0.45 -2.73 11.07
N LEU A 23 1.20 -1.73 10.60
CA LEU A 23 2.49 -1.33 11.20
C LEU A 23 2.35 -0.74 12.61
N PHE A 24 1.22 -0.11 12.92
CA PHE A 24 0.94 0.35 14.29
C PHE A 24 0.60 -0.80 15.24
N GLU A 25 0.10 -1.92 14.72
CA GLU A 25 -0.33 -3.06 15.52
C GLU A 25 0.75 -4.14 15.70
N LYS A 26 1.67 -4.28 14.73
CA LYS A 26 2.66 -5.36 14.73
C LYS A 26 3.88 -5.06 13.87
N ASP A 27 4.94 -5.84 14.09
CA ASP A 27 6.20 -5.71 13.38
C ASP A 27 6.06 -5.96 11.87
N PHE A 28 6.77 -5.15 11.08
CA PHE A 28 6.76 -5.21 9.62
C PHE A 28 7.00 -6.63 9.06
N ASP A 29 7.91 -7.38 9.67
CA ASP A 29 8.27 -8.73 9.21
C ASP A 29 7.09 -9.71 9.30
N THR A 30 6.21 -9.50 10.27
CA THR A 30 5.00 -10.31 10.48
C THR A 30 3.83 -9.91 9.58
N ILE A 31 3.88 -8.73 8.98
CA ILE A 31 2.84 -8.26 8.06
C ILE A 31 2.92 -9.06 6.76
N SER A 32 1.79 -9.68 6.37
CA SER A 32 1.66 -10.38 5.09
C SER A 32 0.88 -9.56 4.05
N ILE A 33 1.14 -9.81 2.77
CA ILE A 33 0.37 -9.22 1.66
C ILE A 33 -1.11 -9.57 1.78
N LYS A 34 -1.44 -10.78 2.28
CA LYS A 34 -2.81 -11.21 2.54
C LYS A 34 -3.53 -10.22 3.46
N GLU A 35 -2.94 -9.91 4.60
CA GLU A 35 -3.55 -9.04 5.60
C GLU A 35 -3.68 -7.61 5.09
N ILE A 36 -2.67 -7.10 4.39
CA ILE A 36 -2.75 -5.79 3.74
C ILE A 36 -3.94 -5.76 2.78
N THR A 37 -4.11 -6.79 1.95
CA THR A 37 -5.20 -6.85 0.97
C THR A 37 -6.58 -6.98 1.62
N GLU A 38 -6.68 -7.73 2.72
CA GLU A 38 -7.92 -7.90 3.49
C GLU A 38 -8.33 -6.60 4.17
N PHE A 39 -7.40 -5.91 4.85
CA PHE A 39 -7.66 -4.61 5.46
C PHE A 39 -7.97 -3.52 4.44
N ALA A 40 -7.30 -3.53 3.28
CA ALA A 40 -7.54 -2.57 2.21
C ALA A 40 -8.81 -2.87 1.37
N GLN A 41 -9.47 -4.00 1.62
CA GLN A 41 -10.64 -4.51 0.89
C GLN A 41 -10.38 -4.63 -0.64
N ILE A 42 -9.25 -5.23 -1.01
CA ILE A 42 -8.87 -5.47 -2.40
C ILE A 42 -8.41 -6.91 -2.64
N GLY A 43 -8.38 -7.31 -3.91
CA GLY A 43 -7.75 -8.57 -4.29
C GLY A 43 -6.22 -8.46 -4.36
N ARG A 44 -5.52 -9.58 -4.15
CA ARG A 44 -4.05 -9.67 -4.33
C ARG A 44 -3.59 -9.24 -5.72
N LYS A 45 -4.34 -9.58 -6.77
CA LYS A 45 -4.04 -9.12 -8.13
C LYS A 45 -3.98 -7.60 -8.19
N THR A 46 -4.90 -6.91 -7.52
CA THR A 46 -4.93 -5.44 -7.44
C THR A 46 -3.75 -4.90 -6.65
N PHE A 47 -3.31 -5.57 -5.59
CA PHE A 47 -2.07 -5.18 -4.90
C PHE A 47 -0.87 -5.22 -5.84
N TYR A 48 -0.68 -6.33 -6.56
CA TYR A 48 0.45 -6.51 -7.48
C TYR A 48 0.40 -5.63 -8.73
N LEU A 49 -0.76 -5.01 -9.00
CA LEU A 49 -0.88 -3.94 -10.01
C LEU A 49 -0.25 -2.62 -9.55
N HIS A 50 -0.06 -2.44 -8.23
CA HIS A 50 0.45 -1.20 -7.65
C HIS A 50 1.84 -1.35 -7.02
N TYR A 51 2.14 -2.51 -6.45
CA TYR A 51 3.36 -2.77 -5.69
C TYR A 51 3.90 -4.17 -5.97
N ILE A 52 5.22 -4.31 -6.01
CA ILE A 52 5.88 -5.60 -6.26
C ILE A 52 5.71 -6.53 -5.05
N ASP A 53 5.95 -6.00 -3.86
CA ASP A 53 5.81 -6.68 -2.59
C ASP A 53 5.61 -5.67 -1.43
N LYS A 54 5.70 -6.13 -0.19
CA LYS A 54 5.58 -5.26 0.99
C LYS A 54 6.78 -4.33 1.21
N TYR A 55 7.95 -4.65 0.67
CA TYR A 55 9.15 -3.82 0.75
C TYR A 55 9.05 -2.65 -0.24
N ASP A 56 8.59 -2.91 -1.47
CA ASP A 56 8.28 -1.87 -2.44
C ASP A 56 7.17 -0.94 -1.91
N LEU A 57 6.14 -1.49 -1.26
CA LEU A 57 5.15 -0.66 -0.57
C LEU A 57 5.77 0.21 0.52
N LEU A 58 6.65 -0.35 1.35
CA LEU A 58 7.34 0.40 2.39
C LEU A 58 8.19 1.52 1.78
N ASP A 59 8.98 1.22 0.76
CA ASP A 59 9.79 2.20 0.06
C ASP A 59 8.90 3.30 -0.53
N GLN A 60 7.80 2.98 -1.22
CA GLN A 60 6.84 3.96 -1.76
C GLN A 60 6.09 4.79 -0.70
N VAL A 61 6.07 4.34 0.55
CA VAL A 61 5.53 5.11 1.68
C VAL A 61 6.62 6.03 2.25
N VAL A 62 7.82 5.51 2.47
CA VAL A 62 8.94 6.22 3.13
C VAL A 62 9.64 7.20 2.18
N SER A 63 9.93 6.75 0.95
CA SER A 63 10.42 7.57 -0.16
C SER A 63 9.41 8.59 -0.64
N GLY A 64 8.21 8.63 -0.02
CA GLY A 64 7.12 9.50 -0.38
C GLY A 64 7.70 10.80 -0.87
N LYS A 65 7.30 11.22 -2.08
CA LYS A 65 7.30 12.63 -2.45
C LYS A 65 6.73 13.35 -1.24
N ILE A 66 7.63 13.78 -0.38
CA ILE A 66 7.40 14.71 0.69
C ILE A 66 7.10 15.94 -0.14
N ASP A 67 5.82 16.19 -0.36
CA ASP A 67 5.26 17.50 -0.70
C ASP A 67 5.61 18.44 0.47
N ARG A 68 6.91 18.68 0.62
CA ARG A 68 7.57 19.74 1.36
C ARG A 68 8.30 20.54 0.30
N THR A 69 7.54 21.24 -0.53
CA THR A 69 7.95 22.49 -1.18
C THR A 69 6.70 23.33 -1.33
#